data_AF-A0A1E7FDS5-F1
#
_entry.id   AF-A0A1E7FDS5-F1
#
_cell.length_a   1.000
_cell.length_b   1.000
_cell.length_c   1.000
_cell.angle_alpha   90.00
_cell.angle_beta   90.00
_cell.angle_gamma   90.00
#
_symmetry.space_group_name_H-M   'P 1'
#
loop_
_entity.id
_entity.type
_entity.pdbx_description
1 polymer ?
#
loop_
_entity_poly.entity_id
_entity_poly.type
_entity_poly.pdbx_seq_one_letter_code
_entity_poly.pdbx_strand_id
1 'polypeptide(L)'
;MGGKKGGHDQKVASQAAKDAKSAAERENDAQADWSKGANNKGASKAEAAAAKADELARKKKEKADLLAEEEANLGPGGKVAKKVPTLSKNKGGKKKKNNDLSFLEDALVSGAEKKVKAKKKADLAKAEKLKAIQLQTKKKDEEPMDPLLANTEGMIGATSNDLVGRAANKALDEENAASGIDGALDSLHVSAGTGGTSIHNSTKGLFKAYEARMMSEIKEDYPGLKLSQIKEKIFQKWKKSPENPANQQQ
;
A
#
# COMPACT_ATOMS: atom_id res chain seq x y z
N MET A 1 8.03 -18.94 69.84
CA MET A 1 8.70 -17.79 69.20
C MET A 1 8.81 -18.06 67.71
N GLY A 2 8.07 -17.38 66.83
CA GLY A 2 8.05 -17.77 65.40
C GLY A 2 7.52 -16.75 64.38
N GLY A 3 7.42 -15.46 64.70
CA GLY A 3 6.76 -14.48 63.83
C GLY A 3 7.66 -13.43 63.13
N LYS A 4 8.97 -13.37 63.43
CA LYS A 4 9.79 -12.19 63.07
C LYS A 4 10.67 -12.35 61.83
N LYS A 5 10.85 -13.56 61.29
CA LYS A 5 11.65 -13.81 60.07
C LYS A 5 10.90 -13.44 58.77
N GLY A 6 9.63 -13.84 58.63
CA GLY A 6 8.86 -13.60 57.39
C GLY A 6 8.64 -12.12 57.02
N GLY A 7 8.59 -11.21 58.00
CA GLY A 7 8.46 -9.78 57.75
C GLY A 7 9.76 -9.10 57.28
N HIS A 8 10.92 -9.63 57.64
CA HIS A 8 12.21 -9.17 57.11
C HIS A 8 12.40 -9.69 55.68
N ASP A 9 12.07 -10.96 55.45
CA ASP A 9 12.15 -11.59 54.12
C ASP A 9 11.22 -10.89 53.11
N GLN A 10 9.99 -10.52 53.51
CA GLN A 10 9.10 -9.71 52.65
C GLN A 10 9.63 -8.30 52.37
N LYS A 11 10.30 -7.66 53.33
CA LYS A 11 10.91 -6.34 53.12
C LYS A 11 12.12 -6.43 52.18
N VAL A 12 12.96 -7.46 52.32
CA VAL A 12 14.09 -7.72 51.42
C VAL A 12 13.59 -8.04 50.00
N ALA A 13 12.56 -8.88 49.86
CA ALA A 13 11.94 -9.16 48.57
C ALA A 13 11.32 -7.91 47.92
N SER A 14 10.65 -7.06 48.71
CA SER A 14 10.10 -5.79 48.22
C SER A 14 11.19 -4.82 47.78
N GLN A 15 12.31 -4.75 48.51
CA GLN A 15 13.45 -3.92 48.14
C GLN A 15 14.13 -4.45 46.87
N ALA A 16 14.37 -5.75 46.78
CA ALA A 16 14.92 -6.40 45.58
C ALA A 16 14.03 -6.16 44.35
N ALA A 17 12.71 -6.18 44.50
CA ALA A 17 11.78 -5.86 43.41
C ALA A 17 11.87 -4.39 42.97
N LYS A 18 12.06 -3.45 43.91
CA LYS A 18 12.29 -2.03 43.60
C LYS A 18 13.62 -1.81 42.91
N ASP A 19 14.68 -2.46 43.39
CA ASP A 19 16.01 -2.36 42.82
C ASP A 19 16.03 -2.95 41.40
N ALA A 20 15.39 -4.10 41.17
CA ALA A 20 15.21 -4.70 39.86
C ALA A 20 14.42 -3.81 38.89
N LYS A 21 13.35 -3.17 39.37
CA LYS A 21 12.60 -2.20 38.56
C LYS A 21 13.48 -1.00 38.19
N SER A 22 14.23 -0.46 39.14
CA SER A 22 15.15 0.66 38.88
C SER A 22 16.28 0.28 37.93
N ALA A 23 16.73 -0.98 37.95
CA ALA A 23 17.74 -1.49 37.02
C ALA A 23 17.17 -1.61 35.60
N ALA A 24 15.94 -2.14 35.47
CA ALA A 24 15.24 -2.21 34.19
C ALA A 24 14.94 -0.83 33.59
N GLU A 25 14.58 0.16 34.42
CA GLU A 25 14.41 1.55 33.97
C GLU A 25 15.72 2.13 33.43
N ARG A 26 16.83 1.96 34.15
CA ARG A 26 18.16 2.41 33.67
C ARG A 26 18.60 1.71 32.38
N GLU A 27 18.28 0.43 32.22
CA GLU A 27 18.58 -0.31 30.99
C GLU A 27 17.74 0.18 29.82
N ASN A 28 16.44 0.46 30.03
CA ASN A 28 15.58 1.07 29.02
C ASN A 28 16.05 2.47 28.63
N ASP A 29 16.46 3.30 29.60
CA ASP A 29 16.99 4.64 29.34
C ASP A 29 18.31 4.57 28.56
N ALA A 30 19.20 3.65 28.93
CA ALA A 30 20.42 3.39 28.17
C ALA A 30 20.06 2.93 26.75
N GLN A 31 19.15 1.97 26.58
CA GLN A 31 18.73 1.50 25.26
C GLN A 31 18.11 2.62 24.41
N ALA A 32 17.35 3.53 25.03
CA ALA A 32 16.81 4.71 24.36
C ALA A 32 17.93 5.65 23.90
N ASP A 33 18.95 5.88 24.72
CA ASP A 33 20.12 6.69 24.35
C ASP A 33 20.96 6.03 23.25
N TRP A 34 21.21 4.72 23.32
CA TRP A 34 21.91 3.97 22.27
C TRP A 34 21.10 3.86 20.97
N SER A 35 19.78 4.03 21.01
CA SER A 35 18.93 4.06 19.81
C SER A 35 18.99 5.40 19.06
N LYS A 36 19.47 6.48 19.70
CA LYS A 36 19.64 7.79 19.07
C LYS A 36 20.82 7.74 18.10
N GLY A 37 20.53 7.84 16.80
CA GLY A 37 21.54 7.71 15.74
C GLY A 37 21.66 6.32 15.12
N ALA A 38 20.94 5.33 15.67
CA ALA A 38 20.77 4.04 15.00
C ALA A 38 19.94 4.20 13.72
N ASN A 39 20.26 3.45 12.67
CA ASN A 39 19.49 3.44 11.42
C ASN A 39 18.18 2.64 11.58
N ASN A 40 17.25 3.17 12.37
CA ASN A 40 15.98 2.53 12.70
C ASN A 40 15.15 2.20 11.45
N LYS A 41 15.24 3.03 10.40
CA LYS A 41 14.56 2.80 9.12
C LYS A 41 15.17 1.62 8.35
N GLY A 42 16.49 1.49 8.37
CA GLY A 42 17.21 0.35 7.79
C GLY A 42 16.91 -0.95 8.53
N ALA A 43 16.96 -0.92 9.87
CA ALA A 43 16.63 -2.04 10.74
C ALA A 43 15.19 -2.52 10.52
N SER A 44 14.21 -1.61 10.53
CA SER A 44 12.80 -1.93 10.27
C SER A 44 12.57 -2.55 8.89
N LYS A 45 13.27 -2.06 7.85
CA LYS A 45 13.18 -2.64 6.50
C LYS A 45 13.78 -4.05 6.44
N ALA A 46 14.90 -4.28 7.15
CA ALA A 46 15.53 -5.58 7.24
C ALA A 46 14.66 -6.60 8.00
N GLU A 47 14.09 -6.19 9.13
CA GLU A 47 13.17 -7.01 9.94
C GLU A 47 11.90 -7.36 9.16
N ALA A 48 11.30 -6.40 8.45
CA ALA A 48 10.14 -6.66 7.60
C ALA A 48 10.46 -7.60 6.41
N ALA A 49 11.70 -7.61 5.91
CA ALA A 49 12.14 -8.54 4.88
C ALA A 49 12.37 -9.95 5.45
N ALA A 50 12.98 -10.04 6.64
CA ALA A 50 13.17 -11.30 7.36
C ALA A 50 11.83 -11.95 7.72
N ALA A 51 10.89 -11.18 8.30
CA ALA A 51 9.56 -11.69 8.64
C ALA A 51 8.79 -12.23 7.42
N LYS A 52 8.91 -11.58 6.25
CA LYS A 52 8.32 -12.08 5.01
C LYS A 52 9.01 -13.35 4.50
N ALA A 53 10.33 -13.44 4.64
CA ALA A 53 11.07 -14.65 4.28
C ALA A 53 10.70 -15.83 5.18
N ASP A 54 10.56 -15.60 6.49
CA ASP A 54 10.17 -16.62 7.46
C ASP A 54 8.73 -17.08 7.24
N GLU A 55 7.79 -16.16 6.97
CA GLU A 55 6.41 -16.52 6.64
C GLU A 55 6.32 -17.34 5.35
N LEU A 56 7.11 -16.99 4.32
CA LEU A 56 7.20 -17.76 3.08
C LEU A 56 7.85 -19.12 3.30
N ALA A 57 8.89 -19.22 4.12
CA ALA A 57 9.54 -20.47 4.48
C ALA A 57 8.57 -21.39 5.24
N ARG A 58 7.81 -20.84 6.18
CA ARG A 58 6.76 -21.56 6.92
C ARG A 58 5.67 -22.06 5.97
N LYS A 59 5.14 -21.20 5.09
CA LYS A 59 4.13 -21.58 4.09
C LYS A 59 4.65 -22.62 3.11
N LYS A 60 5.91 -22.54 2.71
CA LYS A 60 6.54 -23.52 1.82
C LYS A 60 6.72 -24.86 2.52
N LYS A 61 7.07 -24.86 3.80
CA LYS A 61 7.17 -26.08 4.62
C LYS A 61 5.80 -26.73 4.80
N GLU A 62 4.80 -25.95 5.21
CA GLU A 62 3.41 -26.44 5.33
C GLU A 62 2.90 -27.03 4.01
N LYS A 63 3.18 -26.37 2.87
CA LYS A 63 2.81 -26.88 1.54
C LYS A 63 3.58 -28.15 1.16
N ALA A 64 4.85 -28.25 1.52
CA ALA A 64 5.66 -29.43 1.25
C ALA A 64 5.19 -30.63 2.08
N ASP A 65 4.83 -30.41 3.35
CA ASP A 65 4.31 -31.45 4.23
C ASP A 65 2.96 -31.97 3.71
N LEU A 66 2.06 -31.09 3.27
CA LEU A 66 0.78 -31.50 2.64
C LEU A 66 0.98 -32.29 1.34
N LEU A 67 1.94 -31.89 0.49
CA LEU A 67 2.23 -32.62 -0.75
C LEU A 67 2.83 -33.99 -0.45
N ALA A 68 3.69 -34.10 0.57
CA ALA A 68 4.25 -35.37 1.02
C ALA A 68 3.17 -36.29 1.61
N GLU A 69 2.20 -35.74 2.34
CA GLU A 69 1.03 -36.49 2.81
C GLU A 69 0.14 -36.95 1.65
N GLU A 70 -0.09 -36.11 0.62
CA GLU A 70 -0.79 -36.51 -0.60
C GLU A 70 -0.04 -37.62 -1.37
N GLU A 71 1.30 -37.52 -1.50
CA GLU A 71 2.13 -38.54 -2.14
C GLU A 71 2.13 -39.86 -1.36
N ALA A 72 2.18 -39.80 -0.03
CA ALA A 72 2.06 -40.97 0.83
C ALA A 72 0.67 -41.62 0.71
N ASN A 73 -0.39 -40.82 0.58
CA ASN A 73 -1.77 -41.32 0.47
C ASN A 73 -2.09 -41.90 -0.92
N LEU A 74 -1.36 -41.49 -1.98
CA LEU A 74 -1.44 -42.07 -3.32
C LEU A 74 -0.74 -43.44 -3.44
N GLY A 75 0.03 -43.84 -2.41
CA GLY A 75 0.66 -45.15 -2.29
C GLY A 75 1.82 -45.38 -3.28
N PRO A 76 2.73 -46.33 -2.98
CA PRO A 76 3.94 -46.60 -3.78
C PRO A 76 3.66 -47.32 -5.13
N GLY A 77 2.46 -47.16 -5.67
CA GLY A 77 2.00 -47.73 -6.94
C GLY A 77 1.72 -46.69 -8.04
N GLY A 78 1.70 -45.39 -7.72
CA GLY A 78 1.52 -44.29 -8.68
C GLY A 78 2.74 -44.01 -9.57
N LYS A 79 3.50 -45.04 -9.96
CA LYS A 79 4.51 -44.90 -11.02
C LYS A 79 3.75 -44.67 -12.32
N VAL A 80 3.63 -43.41 -12.72
CA VAL A 80 3.27 -43.05 -14.10
C VAL A 80 4.34 -43.68 -14.99
N ALA A 81 4.02 -44.85 -15.52
CA ALA A 81 4.93 -45.64 -16.32
C ALA A 81 5.32 -44.82 -17.56
N LYS A 82 6.54 -44.27 -17.57
CA LYS A 82 7.26 -43.97 -18.81
C LYS A 82 7.52 -45.30 -19.53
N LYS A 83 6.49 -45.84 -20.19
CA LYS A 83 6.67 -46.68 -21.36
C LYS A 83 6.17 -45.89 -22.54
N VAL A 84 7.13 -45.31 -23.25
CA VAL A 84 6.97 -44.86 -24.63
C VAL A 84 7.01 -46.14 -25.47
N PRO A 85 5.96 -46.53 -26.21
CA PRO A 85 6.12 -47.38 -27.37
C PRO A 85 6.13 -46.48 -28.61
N THR A 86 7.29 -46.40 -29.24
CA THR A 86 7.42 -45.97 -30.62
C THR A 86 6.66 -46.91 -31.54
N LEU A 87 5.55 -46.48 -32.16
CA LEU A 87 5.19 -46.90 -33.52
C LEU A 87 4.12 -46.02 -34.17
N SER A 88 4.51 -45.40 -35.29
CA SER A 88 3.77 -45.22 -36.55
C SER A 88 2.23 -45.08 -36.53
N LYS A 89 1.77 -43.87 -36.88
CA LYS A 89 0.80 -43.56 -37.95
C LYS A 89 -0.41 -44.49 -38.10
N ASN A 90 -1.61 -44.03 -37.70
CA ASN A 90 -2.75 -44.02 -38.63
C ASN A 90 -3.89 -43.05 -38.28
N LYS A 91 -4.54 -42.63 -39.36
CA LYS A 91 -5.66 -41.71 -39.58
C LYS A 91 -7.02 -42.32 -39.18
N GLY A 92 -7.98 -41.50 -38.76
CA GLY A 92 -9.42 -41.85 -38.80
C GLY A 92 -10.17 -41.67 -37.47
N GLY A 93 -11.19 -40.80 -37.48
CA GLY A 93 -11.94 -40.42 -36.28
C GLY A 93 -12.97 -41.43 -35.79
N LYS A 94 -13.43 -41.23 -34.54
CA LYS A 94 -14.80 -41.54 -34.09
C LYS A 94 -15.08 -40.87 -32.73
N LYS A 95 -16.33 -40.39 -32.63
CA LYS A 95 -16.97 -39.68 -31.53
C LYS A 95 -17.02 -40.45 -30.20
N LYS A 96 -16.99 -39.65 -29.12
CA LYS A 96 -17.73 -39.76 -27.84
C LYS A 96 -17.59 -41.04 -27.00
N LYS A 97 -16.86 -40.93 -25.89
CA LYS A 97 -17.37 -41.33 -24.55
C LYS A 97 -16.58 -40.81 -23.34
N ASN A 98 -15.84 -39.71 -23.49
CA ASN A 98 -15.35 -38.97 -22.33
C ASN A 98 -16.14 -37.67 -22.32
N ASN A 99 -16.71 -37.31 -21.17
CA ASN A 99 -16.76 -35.95 -20.62
C ASN A 99 -18.06 -35.58 -19.88
N ASP A 100 -19.08 -36.44 -19.75
CA ASP A 100 -20.28 -36.04 -18.98
C ASP A 100 -20.00 -35.96 -17.47
N LEU A 101 -19.18 -36.88 -16.93
CA LEU A 101 -18.75 -36.86 -15.52
C LEU A 101 -17.74 -35.75 -15.23
N SER A 102 -16.76 -35.53 -16.12
CA SER A 102 -15.79 -34.44 -15.94
C SER A 102 -16.43 -33.06 -16.13
N PHE A 103 -17.47 -32.95 -16.96
CA PHE A 103 -18.24 -31.72 -17.11
C PHE A 103 -19.11 -31.46 -15.89
N LEU A 104 -19.70 -32.49 -15.28
CA LEU A 104 -20.44 -32.36 -14.02
C LEU A 104 -19.52 -32.01 -12.85
N GLU A 105 -18.31 -32.58 -12.80
CA GLU A 105 -17.31 -32.26 -11.79
C GLU A 105 -16.75 -30.84 -11.97
N ASP A 106 -16.41 -30.42 -13.20
CA ASP A 106 -15.97 -29.06 -13.51
C ASP A 106 -17.11 -28.02 -13.32
N ALA A 107 -18.37 -28.39 -13.59
CA ALA A 107 -19.54 -27.56 -13.29
C ALA A 107 -19.79 -27.43 -11.78
N LEU A 108 -19.59 -28.49 -11.00
CA LEU A 108 -19.77 -28.47 -9.55
C LEU A 108 -18.63 -27.73 -8.85
N VAL A 109 -17.38 -27.98 -9.25
CA VAL A 109 -16.18 -27.28 -8.76
C VAL A 109 -16.24 -25.81 -9.17
N SER A 110 -16.61 -25.47 -10.40
CA SER A 110 -16.77 -24.06 -10.79
C SER A 110 -17.93 -23.36 -10.08
N GLY A 111 -19.01 -24.08 -9.76
CA GLY A 111 -20.11 -23.59 -8.92
C GLY A 111 -19.68 -23.33 -7.47
N ALA A 112 -18.91 -24.25 -6.88
CA ALA A 112 -18.33 -24.12 -5.55
C ALA A 112 -17.28 -22.99 -5.50
N GLU A 113 -16.39 -22.91 -6.49
CA GLU A 113 -15.40 -21.84 -6.62
C GLU A 113 -16.05 -20.47 -6.79
N LYS A 114 -17.12 -20.35 -7.59
CA LYS A 114 -17.87 -19.10 -7.73
C LYS A 114 -18.48 -18.67 -6.40
N LYS A 115 -19.02 -19.61 -5.62
CA LYS A 115 -19.55 -19.32 -4.27
C LYS A 115 -18.46 -18.94 -3.28
N VAL A 116 -17.30 -19.60 -3.30
CA VAL A 116 -16.14 -19.27 -2.44
C VAL A 116 -15.54 -17.92 -2.82
N LYS A 117 -15.38 -17.63 -4.13
CA LYS A 117 -14.91 -16.33 -4.64
C LYS A 117 -15.89 -15.20 -4.29
N ALA A 118 -17.20 -15.44 -4.38
CA ALA A 118 -18.22 -14.47 -3.97
C ALA A 118 -18.21 -14.20 -2.45
N LYS A 119 -18.10 -15.25 -1.61
CA LYS A 119 -17.95 -15.11 -0.16
C LYS A 119 -16.67 -14.35 0.20
N LYS A 120 -15.53 -14.71 -0.39
CA LYS A 120 -14.25 -14.01 -0.17
C LYS A 120 -14.29 -12.54 -0.59
N LYS A 121 -14.97 -12.21 -1.68
CA LYS A 121 -15.17 -10.82 -2.12
C LYS A 121 -16.08 -10.04 -1.16
N ALA A 122 -17.12 -10.68 -0.63
CA ALA A 122 -18.01 -10.07 0.35
C ALA A 122 -17.32 -9.85 1.72
N ASP A 123 -16.49 -10.80 2.16
CA ASP A 123 -15.73 -10.69 3.41
C ASP A 123 -14.61 -9.65 3.31
N LEU A 124 -13.94 -9.57 2.14
CA LEU A 124 -12.97 -8.51 1.86
C LEU A 124 -13.64 -7.12 1.84
N ALA A 125 -14.81 -6.99 1.21
CA ALA A 125 -15.56 -5.73 1.19
C ALA A 125 -16.06 -5.32 2.59
N LYS A 126 -16.43 -6.28 3.46
CA LYS A 126 -16.78 -6.00 4.86
C LYS A 126 -15.54 -5.61 5.67
N ALA A 127 -14.41 -6.27 5.48
CA ALA A 127 -13.16 -5.93 6.14
C ALA A 127 -12.63 -4.55 5.73
N GLU A 128 -12.76 -4.19 4.44
CA GLU A 128 -12.39 -2.87 3.92
C GLU A 128 -13.29 -1.77 4.49
N LYS A 129 -14.60 -2.01 4.58
CA LYS A 129 -15.54 -1.08 5.23
C LYS A 129 -15.25 -0.90 6.72
N LEU A 130 -14.98 -1.97 7.46
CA LEU A 130 -14.62 -1.90 8.87
C LEU A 130 -13.29 -1.17 9.09
N LYS A 131 -12.31 -1.40 8.20
CA LYS A 131 -11.03 -0.70 8.23
C LYS A 131 -11.19 0.78 7.91
N ALA A 132 -12.06 1.15 6.97
CA ALA A 132 -12.39 2.54 6.67
C ALA A 132 -13.08 3.23 7.85
N ILE A 133 -14.02 2.56 8.52
CA ILE A 133 -14.67 3.06 9.74
C ILE A 133 -13.64 3.24 10.86
N GLN A 134 -12.75 2.27 11.09
CA GLN A 134 -11.67 2.41 12.09
C GLN A 134 -10.66 3.51 11.74
N LEU A 135 -10.37 3.74 10.46
CA LEU A 135 -9.51 4.84 10.05
C LEU A 135 -10.19 6.20 10.26
N GLN A 136 -11.52 6.26 10.08
CA GLN A 136 -12.30 7.47 10.34
C GLN A 136 -12.43 7.75 11.84
N THR A 137 -12.64 6.74 12.69
CA THR A 137 -12.64 6.93 14.15
C THR A 137 -11.26 7.31 14.64
N LYS A 138 -10.20 6.65 14.16
CA LYS A 138 -8.82 7.05 14.47
C LYS A 138 -8.47 8.45 14.00
N LYS A 139 -8.89 8.88 12.81
CA LYS A 139 -8.69 10.27 12.36
C LYS A 139 -9.48 11.29 13.19
N LYS A 140 -10.62 10.90 13.75
CA LYS A 140 -11.42 11.76 14.62
C LYS A 140 -10.86 11.82 16.04
N ASP A 141 -10.17 10.76 16.48
CA ASP A 141 -9.45 10.67 17.76
C ASP A 141 -7.99 11.17 17.67
N GLU A 142 -7.41 11.22 16.46
CA GLU A 142 -6.09 11.77 16.08
C GLU A 142 -6.21 13.15 15.40
N GLU A 143 -7.29 13.89 15.63
CA GLU A 143 -7.14 15.36 15.64
C GLU A 143 -6.15 15.64 16.78
N PRO A 144 -4.95 16.18 16.51
CA PRO A 144 -4.02 16.48 17.58
C PRO A 144 -4.68 17.56 18.44
N MET A 145 -5.22 17.16 19.59
CA MET A 145 -5.21 18.02 20.77
C MET A 145 -3.74 18.31 21.04
N ASP A 146 -3.23 19.34 20.37
CA ASP A 146 -1.84 19.77 20.42
C ASP A 146 -1.46 19.91 21.91
N PRO A 147 -0.46 19.20 22.43
CA PRO A 147 -0.09 19.29 23.83
C PRO A 147 0.35 20.71 24.25
N LEU A 148 0.55 21.61 23.28
CA LEU A 148 0.74 23.05 23.49
C LEU A 148 -0.58 23.86 23.55
N LEU A 149 -1.71 23.37 23.02
CA LEU A 149 -3.02 24.01 23.15
C LEU A 149 -3.61 23.82 24.55
N ALA A 150 -3.45 22.64 25.15
CA ALA A 150 -3.96 22.35 26.50
C ALA A 150 -3.32 23.21 27.61
N ASN A 151 -2.10 23.73 27.38
CA ASN A 151 -1.39 24.59 28.34
C ASN A 151 -1.51 26.09 27.99
N THR A 152 -1.97 26.43 26.78
CA THR A 152 -2.17 27.83 26.36
C THR A 152 -3.60 28.31 26.57
N GLU A 153 -4.60 27.44 26.60
CA GLU A 153 -5.98 27.79 26.98
C GLU A 153 -6.09 28.24 28.45
N GLY A 154 -5.22 27.74 29.33
CA GLY A 154 -5.16 28.18 30.73
C GLY A 154 -4.38 29.48 30.95
N MET A 155 -3.53 29.91 30.01
CA MET A 155 -2.61 31.03 30.19
C MET A 155 -2.90 32.24 29.28
N ILE A 156 -3.52 32.01 28.11
CA ILE A 156 -4.06 33.07 27.26
C ILE A 156 -5.51 33.20 27.67
N GLY A 157 -5.84 34.21 28.49
CA GLY A 157 -7.21 34.55 28.86
C GLY A 157 -8.01 34.99 27.63
N ALA A 158 -8.36 34.04 26.77
CA ALA A 158 -9.13 34.25 25.56
C ALA A 158 -10.56 34.54 25.98
N THR A 159 -10.90 35.82 26.04
CA THR A 159 -12.29 36.25 26.10
C THR A 159 -12.98 35.81 24.81
N SER A 160 -14.29 35.59 24.88
CA SER A 160 -15.14 35.03 23.81
C SER A 160 -14.98 35.66 22.42
N ASN A 161 -14.37 36.85 22.32
CA ASN A 161 -14.11 37.54 21.06
C ASN A 161 -12.91 36.96 20.27
N ASP A 162 -11.91 36.39 20.94
CA ASP A 162 -10.70 35.84 20.28
C ASP A 162 -10.95 34.49 19.59
N LEU A 163 -11.96 33.75 20.05
CA LEU A 163 -12.45 32.51 19.43
C LEU A 163 -13.11 32.78 18.07
N VAL A 164 -13.81 33.92 17.93
CA VAL A 164 -14.45 34.33 16.67
C VAL A 164 -13.38 34.72 15.64
N GLY A 165 -12.32 35.42 16.06
CA GLY A 165 -11.19 35.76 15.19
C GLY A 165 -10.43 34.53 14.68
N ARG A 166 -10.18 33.53 15.54
CA ARG A 166 -9.54 32.27 15.10
C ARG A 166 -10.42 31.46 14.15
N ALA A 167 -11.72 31.34 14.45
CA ALA A 167 -12.66 30.66 13.57
C ALA A 167 -12.77 31.36 12.21
N ALA A 168 -12.75 32.70 12.19
CA ALA A 168 -12.76 33.48 10.95
C ALA A 168 -11.46 33.31 10.14
N ASN A 169 -10.28 33.32 10.79
CA ASN A 169 -9.01 33.08 10.10
C ASN A 169 -8.91 31.64 9.55
N LYS A 170 -9.40 30.64 10.29
CA LYS A 170 -9.45 29.26 9.80
C LYS A 170 -10.42 29.10 8.63
N ALA A 171 -11.58 29.76 8.68
CA ALA A 171 -12.54 29.76 7.59
C ALA A 171 -11.97 30.45 6.33
N LEU A 172 -11.21 31.53 6.50
CA LEU A 172 -10.49 32.19 5.39
C LEU A 172 -9.39 31.30 4.79
N ASP A 173 -8.71 30.49 5.60
CA ASP A 173 -7.71 29.51 5.14
C ASP A 173 -8.35 28.28 4.47
N GLU A 174 -9.54 27.86 4.90
CA GLU A 174 -10.32 26.79 4.24
C GLU A 174 -10.97 27.25 2.92
N GLU A 175 -11.37 28.53 2.82
CA GLU A 175 -11.90 29.14 1.59
C GLU A 175 -10.81 29.31 0.53
N ASN A 176 -9.59 29.64 0.95
CA ASN A 176 -8.39 29.60 0.10
C ASN A 176 -7.90 28.16 0.00
N ALA A 177 -8.53 27.35 -0.86
CA ALA A 177 -8.32 25.92 -1.06
C ALA A 177 -6.88 25.46 -1.43
N ALA A 178 -5.88 25.78 -0.61
CA ALA A 178 -4.49 25.34 -0.70
C ALA A 178 -4.26 24.02 0.07
N SER A 179 -5.25 23.12 0.03
CA SER A 179 -5.13 21.78 0.63
C SER A 179 -4.31 20.85 -0.27
N GLY A 180 -3.01 21.15 -0.39
CA GLY A 180 -2.05 20.40 -1.18
C GLY A 180 -0.96 21.29 -1.74
N ILE A 181 0.23 20.72 -1.93
CA ILE A 181 1.40 21.46 -2.47
C ILE A 181 1.05 22.14 -3.79
N ASP A 182 0.30 21.45 -4.66
CA ASP A 182 -0.11 22.01 -5.96
C ASP A 182 -1.13 23.16 -5.83
N GLY A 183 -2.05 23.11 -4.84
CA GLY A 183 -3.01 24.19 -4.57
C GLY A 183 -2.36 25.41 -3.91
N ALA A 184 -1.36 25.18 -3.05
CA ALA A 184 -0.56 26.25 -2.46
C ALA A 184 0.31 26.96 -3.50
N LEU A 185 0.85 26.21 -4.48
CA LEU A 185 1.62 26.78 -5.58
C LEU A 185 0.77 27.62 -6.54
N ASP A 186 -0.49 27.22 -6.77
CA ASP A 186 -1.44 27.97 -7.60
C ASP A 186 -1.88 29.28 -6.91
N SER A 187 -2.17 29.21 -5.60
CA SER A 187 -2.50 30.39 -4.81
C SER A 187 -1.34 31.39 -4.69
N LEU A 188 -0.09 30.92 -4.75
CA LEU A 188 1.11 31.77 -4.76
C LEU A 188 1.40 32.37 -6.15
N HIS A 189 0.74 31.90 -7.22
CA HIS A 189 0.98 32.37 -8.59
C HIS A 189 0.28 33.70 -8.91
N VAL A 190 -0.66 34.15 -8.08
CA VAL A 190 -1.28 35.48 -8.17
C VAL A 190 -0.59 36.42 -7.19
N SER A 191 0.48 37.10 -7.64
CA SER A 191 1.06 38.35 -7.08
C SER A 191 2.58 38.49 -7.35
N ALA A 192 3.06 38.12 -8.53
CA ALA A 192 4.39 38.55 -8.98
C ALA A 192 4.29 38.96 -10.44
N GLY A 193 4.06 40.26 -10.66
CA GLY A 193 4.27 40.85 -11.97
C GLY A 193 5.69 40.58 -12.45
N THR A 194 5.81 40.36 -13.76
CA THR A 194 7.04 40.19 -14.57
C THR A 194 7.75 38.83 -14.51
N GLY A 195 7.51 38.01 -15.55
CA GLY A 195 8.59 37.25 -16.19
C GLY A 195 8.86 35.80 -15.77
N GLY A 196 7.97 35.13 -15.05
CA GLY A 196 8.11 33.70 -14.76
C GLY A 196 7.31 32.82 -15.72
N THR A 197 7.91 32.40 -16.84
CA THR A 197 7.34 31.38 -17.74
C THR A 197 6.83 30.20 -16.93
N SER A 198 5.55 29.91 -17.08
CA SER A 198 4.79 28.95 -16.29
C SER A 198 5.46 27.58 -16.20
N ILE A 199 5.40 26.97 -15.02
CA ILE A 199 5.71 25.54 -14.81
C ILE A 199 4.81 24.66 -15.73
N HIS A 200 3.68 25.21 -16.19
CA HIS A 200 2.79 24.63 -17.19
C HIS A 200 3.21 24.84 -18.67
N ASN A 201 4.13 25.76 -18.98
CA ASN A 201 4.78 25.91 -20.29
C ASN A 201 6.06 25.07 -20.41
N SER A 202 6.29 24.12 -19.50
CA SER A 202 7.27 23.08 -19.75
C SER A 202 6.92 22.41 -21.09
N THR A 203 7.90 22.25 -21.99
CA THR A 203 7.74 21.58 -23.29
C THR A 203 7.02 20.23 -23.18
N LYS A 204 7.14 19.57 -22.01
CA LYS A 204 6.45 18.33 -21.65
C LYS A 204 4.94 18.50 -21.43
N GLY A 205 4.49 19.62 -20.86
CA GLY A 205 3.07 19.93 -20.67
C GLY A 205 2.37 20.21 -21.99
N LEU A 206 2.99 21.05 -22.82
CA LEU A 206 2.51 21.34 -24.18
C LEU A 206 2.49 20.07 -25.05
N PHE A 207 3.53 19.24 -24.98
CA PHE A 207 3.55 17.95 -25.67
C PHE A 207 2.44 17.00 -25.19
N LYS A 208 2.14 16.96 -23.88
CA LYS A 208 1.08 16.10 -23.33
C LYS A 208 -0.31 16.54 -23.78
N ALA A 209 -0.56 17.85 -23.88
CA ALA A 209 -1.80 18.38 -24.44
C ALA A 209 -1.95 18.03 -25.93
N TYR A 210 -0.87 18.16 -26.71
CA TYR A 210 -0.82 17.77 -28.12
C TYR A 210 -0.98 16.25 -28.31
N GLU A 211 -0.35 15.43 -27.47
CA GLU A 211 -0.45 13.97 -27.50
C GLU A 211 -1.91 13.54 -27.30
N ALA A 212 -2.62 14.08 -26.32
CA ALA A 212 -4.00 13.69 -26.05
C ALA A 212 -4.95 13.96 -27.24
N ARG A 213 -4.79 15.11 -27.92
CA ARG A 213 -5.60 15.48 -29.09
C ARG A 213 -5.26 14.64 -30.33
N MET A 214 -3.97 14.49 -30.61
CA MET A 214 -3.51 13.77 -31.81
C MET A 214 -3.61 12.25 -31.66
N MET A 215 -3.74 11.74 -30.43
CA MET A 215 -3.82 10.30 -30.17
C MET A 215 -5.13 9.67 -30.64
N SER A 216 -6.25 10.42 -30.66
CA SER A 216 -7.49 9.94 -31.27
C SER A 216 -7.39 9.91 -32.80
N GLU A 217 -6.90 10.99 -33.42
CA GLU A 217 -6.76 11.10 -34.88
C GLU A 217 -5.84 10.00 -35.45
N ILE A 218 -4.66 9.80 -34.85
CA ILE A 218 -3.70 8.78 -35.35
C ILE A 218 -4.19 7.35 -35.11
N LYS A 219 -5.01 7.12 -34.09
CA LYS A 219 -5.64 5.81 -33.87
C LYS A 219 -6.73 5.50 -34.89
N GLU A 220 -7.44 6.52 -35.35
CA GLU A 220 -8.46 6.40 -36.40
C GLU A 220 -7.81 6.19 -37.77
N ASP A 221 -6.73 6.92 -38.07
CA ASP A 221 -5.99 6.79 -39.33
C ASP A 221 -5.21 5.46 -39.44
N TYR A 222 -4.76 4.91 -38.31
CA TYR A 222 -3.93 3.68 -38.26
C TYR A 222 -4.45 2.68 -37.21
N PRO A 223 -5.63 2.08 -37.42
CA PRO A 223 -6.13 1.05 -36.53
C PRO A 223 -5.24 -0.19 -36.67
N GLY A 224 -4.52 -0.53 -35.59
CA GLY A 224 -3.62 -1.70 -35.55
C GLY A 224 -2.17 -1.38 -35.21
N LEU A 225 -1.78 -0.10 -35.16
CA LEU A 225 -0.45 0.31 -34.73
C LEU A 225 -0.32 0.22 -33.19
N LYS A 226 0.84 -0.24 -32.69
CA LYS A 226 1.09 -0.31 -31.24
C LYS A 226 1.11 1.10 -30.64
N LEU A 227 0.64 1.25 -29.41
CA LEU A 227 0.61 2.54 -28.70
C LEU A 227 1.97 3.28 -28.74
N SER A 228 3.08 2.53 -28.64
CA SER A 228 4.44 3.09 -28.74
C SER A 228 4.75 3.69 -30.12
N GLN A 229 4.28 3.07 -31.20
CA GLN A 229 4.49 3.54 -32.58
C GLN A 229 3.61 4.76 -32.88
N ILE A 230 2.39 4.78 -32.31
CA ILE A 230 1.49 5.93 -32.35
C ILE A 230 2.13 7.13 -31.66
N LYS A 231 2.68 6.93 -30.46
CA LYS A 231 3.41 7.98 -29.73
C LYS A 231 4.62 8.51 -30.48
N GLU A 232 5.40 7.63 -31.11
CA GLU A 232 6.53 8.04 -31.94
C GLU A 232 6.07 8.89 -33.14
N LYS A 233 5.02 8.47 -33.86
CA LYS A 233 4.45 9.27 -34.96
C LYS A 233 3.93 10.64 -34.48
N ILE A 234 3.25 10.69 -33.34
CA ILE A 234 2.78 11.94 -32.72
C ILE A 234 3.96 12.84 -32.37
N PHE A 235 5.02 12.29 -31.79
CA PHE A 235 6.23 13.04 -31.45
C PHE A 235 6.95 13.60 -32.67
N GLN A 236 7.02 12.83 -33.76
CA GLN A 236 7.59 13.31 -35.03
C GLN A 236 6.72 14.42 -35.67
N LYS A 237 5.39 14.30 -35.60
CA LYS A 237 4.48 15.38 -36.01
C LYS A 237 4.64 16.62 -35.12
N TRP A 238 4.78 16.44 -33.80
CA TRP A 238 4.99 17.53 -32.84
C TRP A 238 6.30 18.27 -33.10
N LYS A 239 7.41 17.57 -33.36
CA LYS A 239 8.70 18.17 -33.71
C LYS A 239 8.65 19.08 -34.92
N LYS A 240 7.73 18.83 -35.86
CA LYS A 240 7.52 19.65 -37.07
C LYS A 240 6.37 20.64 -36.93
N SER A 241 5.62 20.58 -35.82
CA SER A 241 4.46 21.42 -35.58
C SER A 241 4.89 22.83 -35.13
N PRO A 242 4.19 23.89 -35.54
CA PRO A 242 4.41 25.25 -35.01
C PRO A 242 4.07 25.36 -33.51
N GLU A 243 3.33 24.39 -32.95
CA GLU A 243 2.98 24.29 -31.52
C GLU A 243 4.15 23.82 -30.63
N ASN A 244 5.32 23.51 -31.20
CA ASN A 244 6.51 23.20 -30.43
C ASN A 244 7.23 24.51 -30.07
N PRO A 245 7.41 24.84 -28.77
CA PRO A 245 8.16 26.03 -28.36
C PRO A 245 9.57 26.12 -28.96
N ALA A 246 10.19 24.98 -29.28
CA ALA A 246 11.51 24.96 -29.93
C ALA A 246 11.49 25.48 -31.39
N ASN A 247 10.35 25.43 -32.07
CA ASN A 247 10.20 25.93 -33.44
C ASN A 247 9.69 27.39 -33.49
N GLN A 248 9.23 27.93 -32.36
CA GLN A 248 8.75 29.31 -32.24
C GLN A 248 9.90 30.31 -31.96
N GLN A 249 11.11 29.81 -31.69
CA GLN A 249 12.30 30.62 -31.40
C GLN A 249 13.19 30.87 -32.62
N GLN A 250 12.73 30.57 -33.84
CA GLN A 250 13.43 30.82 -35.10
C GLN A 250 12.65 31.76 -36.02
#